data_AF-A0A0A5G2M7-F1
#
_entry.id   AF-A0A0A5G2M7-F1
#
_cell.length_a   1.000
_cell.length_b   1.000
_cell.length_c   1.000
_cell.angle_alpha   90.00
_cell.angle_beta   90.00
_cell.angle_gamma   90.00
#
_symmetry.space_group_name_H-M   'P 1'
#
loop_
_entity.id
_entity.type
_entity.pdbx_description
1 polymer ?
#
loop_
_entity_poly.entity_id
_entity_poly.type
_entity_poly.pdbx_seq_one_letter_code
_entity_poly.pdbx_strand_id
1 'polypeptide(L)'
;MKKALWTILSIVIIVVVSFYLQTKIAHHEKIKDGEVTEKYKKEVNHKTNYYIFADGRALKIKDHNTWNLIHEGEHYDIEYEYSDAHPPVVKFIGSFDEKGGSGH
;
A
#
# COMPACT_ATOMS: atom_id res chain seq x y z
N MET A 1 2.77 -30.19 37.28
CA MET A 1 3.69 -29.25 36.57
C MET A 1 3.64 -29.37 35.05
N LYS A 2 3.68 -30.56 34.44
CA LYS A 2 3.67 -30.73 32.96
C LYS A 2 2.44 -30.14 32.24
N LYS A 3 1.24 -30.23 32.84
CA LYS A 3 -0.02 -29.70 32.24
C LYS A 3 -0.02 -28.17 32.11
N ALA A 4 0.45 -27.46 33.14
CA ALA A 4 0.55 -25.99 33.12
C ALA A 4 1.57 -25.50 32.07
N LEU A 5 2.69 -26.22 31.91
CA LEU A 5 3.68 -25.91 30.88
C LEU A 5 3.10 -26.05 29.46
N TRP A 6 2.29 -27.09 29.20
CA TRP A 6 1.62 -27.30 27.91
C TRP A 6 0.55 -26.23 27.63
N THR A 7 -0.20 -25.80 28.64
CA THR A 7 -1.17 -24.71 28.50
C THR A 7 -0.48 -23.39 28.15
N ILE A 8 0.60 -23.03 28.85
CA ILE A 8 1.38 -21.82 28.55
C ILE A 8 1.94 -21.89 27.12
N LEU A 9 2.49 -23.04 26.72
CA LEU A 9 3.03 -23.22 25.37
C LEU A 9 1.93 -23.07 24.30
N SER A 10 0.72 -23.61 24.52
CA SER A 10 -0.40 -23.44 23.58
C SER A 10 -0.85 -21.99 23.45
N ILE A 11 -0.85 -21.22 24.54
CA ILE A 11 -1.20 -19.79 24.52
C ILE A 11 -0.17 -19.01 23.71
N VAL A 12 1.12 -19.28 23.93
CA VAL A 12 2.20 -18.63 23.18
C VAL A 12 2.09 -18.93 21.68
N ILE A 13 1.81 -20.18 21.30
CA ILE A 13 1.61 -20.56 19.89
C ILE A 13 0.42 -19.81 19.29
N ILE A 14 -0.72 -19.73 19.99
CA ILE A 14 -1.90 -19.01 19.50
C ILE A 14 -1.57 -17.54 19.28
N VAL A 15 -0.89 -16.88 20.23
CA VAL A 15 -0.50 -15.46 20.09
C VAL A 15 0.42 -15.24 18.89
N VAL A 16 1.43 -16.10 18.70
CA VAL A 16 2.35 -16.01 17.56
C VAL A 16 1.62 -16.19 16.23
N VAL A 17 0.71 -17.17 16.15
CA VAL A 17 -0.08 -17.42 14.94
C VAL A 17 -1.05 -16.26 14.67
N SER A 18 -1.74 -15.74 15.69
CA SER A 18 -2.63 -14.59 15.55
C SER A 18 -1.90 -13.36 15.04
N PHE A 19 -0.72 -13.07 15.60
CA PHE A 19 0.12 -11.97 15.13
C PHE A 19 0.58 -12.18 13.68
N TYR A 20 1.01 -13.40 13.35
CA TYR A 20 1.41 -13.75 11.99
C TYR A 20 0.27 -13.56 10.98
N LEU A 21 -0.96 -13.96 11.33
CA LEU A 21 -2.13 -13.81 10.46
C LEU A 21 -2.53 -12.34 10.28
N GLN A 22 -2.44 -11.50 11.32
CA GLN A 22 -2.73 -10.07 11.20
C GLN A 22 -1.81 -9.39 10.17
N THR A 23 -0.52 -9.73 10.15
CA THR A 23 0.44 -9.15 9.18
C THR A 23 0.16 -9.50 7.71
N LYS A 24 -0.70 -10.49 7.45
CA LYS A 24 -1.04 -10.98 6.09
C LYS A 24 -2.28 -10.33 5.51
N ILE A 25 -3.04 -9.57 6.29
CA ILE A 25 -4.27 -8.94 5.82
C ILE A 25 -3.89 -7.73 4.97
N ALA A 26 -4.13 -7.83 3.66
CA ALA A 26 -3.97 -6.72 2.74
C ALA A 26 -5.26 -5.90 2.70
N HIS A 27 -5.17 -4.66 3.16
CA HIS A 27 -6.21 -3.65 3.02
C HIS A 27 -6.16 -3.05 1.63
N HIS A 28 -7.33 -2.79 1.06
CA HIS A 28 -7.49 -2.14 -0.24
C HIS A 28 -8.25 -0.85 -0.02
N GLU A 29 -7.67 0.27 -0.43
CA GLU A 29 -8.28 1.59 -0.35
C GLU A 29 -8.24 2.29 -1.71
N LYS A 30 -9.14 3.27 -1.87
CA LYS A 30 -9.26 4.08 -3.08
C LYS A 30 -9.29 5.55 -2.68
N ILE A 31 -8.43 6.35 -3.30
CA ILE A 31 -8.52 7.81 -3.29
C ILE A 31 -9.16 8.18 -4.62
N LYS A 32 -10.31 8.86 -4.55
CA LYS A 32 -10.94 9.45 -5.73
C LYS A 32 -10.53 10.90 -5.81
N ASP A 33 -10.24 11.38 -7.01
CA ASP A 33 -9.86 12.78 -7.24
C ASP A 33 -8.68 13.24 -6.36
N GLY A 34 -7.66 12.38 -6.23
CA GLY A 34 -6.49 12.63 -5.40
C GLY A 34 -5.45 13.48 -6.11
N GLU A 35 -5.18 14.67 -5.60
CA GLU A 35 -4.07 15.51 -6.08
C GLU A 35 -2.72 14.90 -5.70
N VAL A 36 -1.83 14.76 -6.68
CA VAL A 36 -0.44 14.38 -6.44
C VAL A 36 0.37 15.62 -6.12
N THR A 37 0.73 15.81 -4.85
CA THR A 37 1.46 17.02 -4.43
C THR A 37 2.97 16.90 -4.58
N GLU A 38 3.49 15.67 -4.57
CA GLU A 38 4.94 15.42 -4.65
C GLU A 38 5.25 14.07 -5.29
N LYS A 39 6.38 14.00 -6.00
CA LYS A 39 6.87 12.81 -6.67
C LYS A 39 8.36 12.64 -6.42
N TYR A 40 8.76 11.52 -5.79
CA TYR A 40 10.15 11.30 -5.39
C TYR A 40 10.63 9.86 -5.57
N LYS A 41 11.97 9.70 -5.59
CA LYS A 41 12.65 8.39 -5.67
C LYS A 41 13.37 8.13 -4.37
N LYS A 42 13.38 6.87 -3.92
CA LYS A 42 14.14 6.44 -2.74
C LYS A 42 14.93 5.17 -3.05
N GLU A 43 16.24 5.23 -2.84
CA GLU A 43 17.10 4.06 -2.95
C GLU A 43 17.04 3.25 -1.65
N VAL A 44 16.72 1.96 -1.76
CA VAL A 44 16.70 1.02 -0.62
C VAL A 44 17.35 -0.27 -1.09
N ASN A 45 18.40 -0.73 -0.41
CA ASN A 45 19.12 -1.97 -0.76
C ASN A 45 19.56 -2.02 -2.23
N HIS A 46 20.17 -0.94 -2.74
CA HIS A 46 20.58 -0.80 -4.15
C HIS A 46 19.45 -0.92 -5.18
N LYS A 47 18.19 -0.73 -4.76
CA LYS A 47 17.03 -0.69 -5.64
C LYS A 47 16.34 0.67 -5.54
N THR A 48 16.09 1.28 -6.69
CA THR A 48 15.30 2.51 -6.80
C THR A 48 13.83 2.18 -6.64
N ASN A 49 13.19 2.77 -5.64
CA ASN A 49 11.75 2.74 -5.45
C ASN A 49 11.16 4.10 -5.81
N TYR A 50 9.97 4.08 -6.39
CA TYR A 50 9.26 5.25 -6.88
C TYR A 50 8.06 5.54 -5.99
N TYR A 51 7.86 6.80 -5.62
CA TYR A 51 6.79 7.22 -4.73
C TYR A 51 6.09 8.47 -5.26
N ILE A 52 4.81 8.58 -4.90
CA ILE A 52 4.00 9.79 -5.01
C ILE A 52 3.43 10.12 -3.64
N PHE A 53 3.18 11.40 -3.37
CA PHE A 53 2.40 11.85 -2.23
C PHE A 53 1.05 12.34 -2.74
N ALA A 54 -0.03 11.70 -2.28
CA ALA A 54 -1.40 12.04 -2.65
C ALA A 54 -2.31 11.91 -1.44
N ASP A 55 -3.20 12.88 -1.24
CA ASP A 55 -4.16 12.93 -0.12
C ASP A 55 -3.53 12.64 1.26
N GLY A 56 -2.39 13.28 1.54
CA GLY A 56 -1.68 13.12 2.81
C GLY A 56 -0.92 11.80 2.99
N ARG A 57 -0.85 10.95 1.96
CA ARG A 57 -0.21 9.62 2.03
C ARG A 57 0.87 9.45 0.97
N ALA A 58 1.99 8.84 1.39
CA ALA A 58 3.03 8.38 0.48
C ALA A 58 2.68 7.00 -0.09
N LEU A 59 2.55 6.90 -1.41
CA LEU A 59 2.18 5.68 -2.12
C LEU A 59 3.33 5.22 -3.01
N LYS A 60 3.69 3.94 -2.91
CA LYS A 60 4.74 3.34 -3.74
C LYS A 60 4.18 2.98 -5.12
N ILE A 61 4.87 3.39 -6.17
CA ILE A 61 4.62 2.96 -7.55
C ILE A 61 5.53 1.79 -7.90
N LYS A 62 4.96 0.74 -8.50
CA LYS A 62 5.65 -0.52 -8.77
C LYS A 62 6.74 -0.37 -9.84
N ASP A 63 6.49 0.43 -10.86
CA ASP A 63 7.37 0.59 -12.01
C ASP A 63 7.61 2.05 -12.38
N HIS A 64 8.75 2.28 -13.02
CA HIS A 64 9.21 3.61 -13.41
C HIS A 64 8.34 4.26 -14.48
N ASN A 65 7.72 3.46 -15.36
CA ASN A 65 6.97 3.97 -16.50
C ASN A 65 5.65 4.60 -16.01
N THR A 66 4.89 3.88 -15.19
CA THR A 66 3.70 4.41 -14.54
C THR A 66 4.07 5.62 -13.69
N TRP A 67 5.15 5.55 -12.92
CA TRP A 67 5.61 6.72 -12.14
C TRP A 67 5.86 7.91 -13.04
N ASN A 68 6.55 7.74 -14.18
CA ASN A 68 6.84 8.83 -15.12
C ASN A 68 5.61 9.51 -15.72
N LEU A 69 4.51 8.79 -15.91
CA LEU A 69 3.25 9.33 -16.47
C LEU A 69 2.44 10.15 -15.47
N ILE A 70 2.80 10.11 -14.18
CA ILE A 70 2.14 10.87 -13.13
C ILE A 70 2.80 12.24 -13.01
N HIS A 71 2.00 13.30 -12.96
CA HIS A 71 2.45 14.67 -12.81
C HIS A 71 2.03 15.24 -11.46
N GLU A 72 2.88 16.09 -10.89
CA GLU A 72 2.56 16.83 -9.67
C GLU A 72 1.54 17.93 -10.00
N GLY A 73 0.58 18.16 -9.10
CA GLY A 73 -0.54 19.09 -9.28
C GLY A 73 -1.73 18.53 -10.08
N GLU A 74 -1.60 17.32 -10.64
CA GLU A 74 -2.68 16.64 -11.33
C GLU A 74 -3.48 15.73 -10.39
N HIS A 75 -4.74 15.51 -10.74
CA HIS A 75 -5.69 14.69 -9.99
C HIS A 75 -5.88 13.32 -10.63
N TYR A 76 -5.88 12.28 -9.80
CA TYR A 76 -6.00 10.90 -10.24
C TYR A 76 -6.94 10.08 -9.36
N ASP A 77 -7.57 9.07 -9.95
CA ASP A 77 -8.19 7.99 -9.22
C ASP A 77 -7.13 6.93 -8.91
N ILE A 78 -6.85 6.71 -7.61
CA ILE A 78 -5.76 5.87 -7.14
C ILE A 78 -6.31 4.73 -6.29
N GLU A 79 -6.04 3.50 -6.70
CA GLU A 79 -6.28 2.30 -5.89
C GLU A 79 -4.96 1.76 -5.38
N TYR A 80 -4.88 1.48 -4.08
CA TYR A 80 -3.66 0.96 -3.45
C TYR A 80 -3.98 -0.12 -2.43
N GLU A 81 -2.98 -0.97 -2.20
CA GLU A 81 -3.01 -1.99 -1.15
C GLU A 81 -1.96 -1.67 -0.08
N TYR A 82 -2.24 -2.01 1.17
CA TYR A 82 -1.27 -1.97 2.27
C TYR A 82 -1.54 -3.07 3.27
N SER A 83 -0.55 -3.37 4.11
CA SER A 83 -0.70 -4.28 5.25
C SER A 83 0.22 -3.78 6.35
N ASP A 84 0.08 -4.29 7.58
CA ASP A 84 1.01 -3.94 8.67
C ASP A 84 2.47 -4.24 8.32
N ALA A 85 2.71 -5.21 7.42
CA ALA A 85 4.05 -5.60 6.97
C ALA A 85 4.56 -4.83 5.73
N HIS A 86 3.69 -4.16 4.97
CA HIS A 86 4.07 -3.56 3.68
C HIS A 86 3.48 -2.15 3.52
N PRO A 87 4.30 -1.17 3.11
CA PRO A 87 3.81 0.18 2.87
C PRO A 87 2.76 0.19 1.75
N PRO A 88 1.94 1.25 1.67
CA PRO A 88 0.98 1.42 0.57
C PRO A 88 1.62 1.31 -0.81
N VAL A 89 1.09 0.40 -1.63
CA VAL A 89 1.53 0.16 -3.02
C VAL A 89 0.36 0.37 -3.95
N VAL A 90 0.53 1.23 -4.95
CA VAL A 90 -0.47 1.49 -5.97
C VAL A 90 -0.68 0.25 -6.83
N LYS A 91 -1.95 -0.14 -6.97
CA LYS A 91 -2.44 -1.18 -7.88
C LYS A 91 -2.88 -0.61 -9.20
N PHE A 92 -3.59 0.51 -9.13
CA PHE A 92 -4.16 1.19 -10.28
C PHE A 92 -4.08 2.70 -10.06
N ILE A 93 -3.74 3.41 -11.13
CA ILE A 93 -3.83 4.86 -11.20
C ILE A 93 -4.36 5.22 -12.57
N GLY A 94 -5.42 6.01 -12.61
CA GLY A 94 -6.05 6.47 -13.83
C GLY A 94 -6.32 7.96 -13.75
N SER A 95 -6.39 8.63 -14.90
CA SER A 95 -6.82 10.03 -14.96
C SER A 95 -8.19 10.17 -14.32
N PHE A 96 -8.35 11.17 -13.46
CA PHE A 96 -9.66 11.55 -12.98
C PHE A 96 -10.42 12.23 -14.12
N ASP A 97 -11.51 11.61 -14.56
CA ASP A 97 -12.41 12.18 -15.56
C ASP A 97 -13.70 12.60 -14.85
N GLU A 98 -13.93 13.90 -14.68
CA GLU A 98 -15.17 14.45 -14.08
C GLU A 98 -16.43 14.00 -14.83
N LYS A 99 -16.26 13.51 -16.07
CA LYS A 99 -17.32 12.89 -16.87
C LYS A 99 -17.23 11.38 -16.73
N GLY A 100 -18.05 10.84 -15.83
CA GLY A 100 -18.15 9.42 -15.59
C GLY A 100 -18.20 8.56 -16.86
N GLY A 101 -17.31 7.58 -16.92
CA GLY A 101 -17.46 6.36 -17.71
C GLY A 101 -17.22 6.49 -19.21
N SER A 102 -16.00 6.18 -19.64
CA SER A 102 -15.78 5.51 -20.94
C SER A 102 -14.56 4.60 -20.85
N GLY A 103 -14.78 3.41 -20.30
CA GLY A 103 -13.87 2.28 -20.51
C GLY A 103 -14.27 1.55 -21.79
N HIS A 104 -13.33 1.44 -22.73
CA HIS A 104 -13.31 0.35 -23.71
C HIS A 104 -12.75 -0.92 -23.07
#